data_AF-A0A397Z911-F1
#
_entry.id   AF-A0A397Z911-F1
#
_cell.length_a   1.000
_cell.length_b   1.000
_cell.length_c   1.000
_cell.angle_alpha   90.00
_cell.angle_beta   90.00
_cell.angle_gamma   90.00
#
_symmetry.space_group_name_H-M   'P 1'
#
loop_
_entity.id
_entity.type
_entity.pdbx_description
1 polymer ?
#
loop_
_entity_poly.entity_id
_entity_poly.type
_entity_poly.pdbx_seq_one_letter_code
_entity_poly.pdbx_strand_id
1 'polypeptide(L)'
;MEQGDGEVKKRVAFVLIDGLGDVSIPKLGYKTPLQAANIPNLDAIASAGINGLMDPVEVGLGCGSDTAHLSLMGYDPRVYYRGRGAFESMGAGLAMSPGDIAFKETGIVVSRRADRHFEEEGPILCAALDGMKLPSFPEYEVRVRYATEHRCGVVVKGPKLSGNISGTDPLKDNRLLLQAKPLDESEEANHTANVVNELSKEISRILVTHPVNAKRLAQGKNIANLVLLRGCGIRIEVPPFEEKHGLWPCMVAPTKIIAGLGMSLGIDILEAPGATGDYRTLLTSKAVAIANALSAPLSPCPNVFVPGEDGHKPGRSGGYDFGFLHIKAIDDAGHDKATMFKVKGLEAVDKAIRQLAKLLWQAESCSDYQYFLGCLGRFHGGEMMGVITKFLKLERKKVELRASF
;
A
#
# COMPACT_ATOMS: atom_id res chain seq x y z
N MET A 1 14.45 -10.18 -48.20
CA MET A 1 14.64 -9.76 -46.80
C MET A 1 13.26 -9.67 -46.20
N GLU A 2 12.92 -10.65 -45.37
CA GLU A 2 11.61 -10.75 -44.71
C GLU A 2 11.37 -9.50 -43.86
N GLN A 3 10.28 -8.79 -44.14
CA GLN A 3 9.69 -7.86 -43.19
C GLN A 3 9.10 -8.72 -42.08
N GLY A 4 9.80 -8.82 -40.95
CA GLY A 4 9.21 -9.36 -39.75
C GLY A 4 8.06 -8.47 -39.31
N ASP A 5 6.84 -9.02 -39.25
CA ASP A 5 5.70 -8.42 -38.57
C ASP A 5 6.13 -8.09 -37.14
N GLY A 6 6.39 -6.81 -36.87
CA GLY A 6 6.73 -6.34 -35.53
C GLY A 6 5.53 -6.54 -34.62
N GLU A 7 5.63 -7.49 -33.68
CA GLU A 7 4.55 -7.76 -32.73
C GLU A 7 4.23 -6.49 -31.92
N VAL A 8 2.98 -6.02 -32.02
CA VAL A 8 2.50 -4.85 -31.28
C VAL A 8 2.66 -5.10 -29.79
N LYS A 9 3.47 -4.27 -29.12
CA LYS A 9 3.78 -4.44 -27.69
C LYS A 9 2.63 -3.95 -26.84
N LYS A 10 2.16 -4.78 -25.91
CA LYS A 10 0.97 -4.52 -25.10
C LYS A 10 1.33 -3.99 -23.72
N ARG A 11 0.64 -2.94 -23.27
CA ARG A 11 0.83 -2.35 -21.93
C ARG A 11 -0.50 -2.17 -21.22
N VAL A 12 -0.52 -2.37 -19.91
CA VAL A 12 -1.73 -2.37 -19.10
C VAL A 12 -1.65 -1.31 -18.01
N ALA A 13 -2.63 -0.42 -17.97
CA ALA A 13 -2.94 0.43 -16.83
C ALA A 13 -4.09 -0.20 -16.05
N PHE A 14 -3.80 -0.67 -14.84
CA PHE A 14 -4.79 -1.24 -13.94
C PHE A 14 -5.10 -0.24 -12.82
N VAL A 15 -6.32 0.29 -12.80
CA VAL A 15 -6.76 1.26 -11.80
C VAL A 15 -7.64 0.58 -10.77
N LEU A 16 -7.22 0.63 -9.49
CA LEU A 16 -8.02 0.17 -8.37
C LEU A 16 -8.58 1.36 -7.59
N ILE A 17 -9.92 1.48 -7.60
CA ILE A 17 -10.67 2.46 -6.82
C ILE A 17 -11.10 1.79 -5.49
N ASP A 18 -10.28 1.97 -4.45
CA ASP A 18 -10.55 1.41 -3.13
C ASP A 18 -11.81 2.06 -2.55
N GLY A 19 -12.75 1.26 -2.09
CA GLY A 19 -14.04 1.77 -1.58
C GLY A 19 -15.06 2.14 -2.65
N LEU A 20 -14.88 1.80 -3.93
CA LEU A 20 -15.88 2.00 -4.99
C LEU A 20 -17.26 1.39 -4.63
N GLY A 21 -17.25 0.18 -4.08
CA GLY A 21 -18.47 -0.55 -3.75
C GLY A 21 -19.20 0.07 -2.55
N ASP A 22 -20.53 0.06 -2.62
CA ASP A 22 -21.42 0.54 -1.56
C ASP A 22 -22.82 -0.07 -1.73
N VAL A 23 -23.66 0.11 -0.72
CA VAL A 23 -25.07 -0.28 -0.74
C VAL A 23 -25.96 0.87 -1.24
N SER A 24 -27.23 0.58 -1.50
CA SER A 24 -28.23 1.60 -1.82
C SER A 24 -28.49 2.48 -0.59
N ILE A 25 -28.54 3.80 -0.81
CA ILE A 25 -28.68 4.78 0.27
C ILE A 25 -29.96 5.60 0.07
N PRO A 26 -30.90 5.63 1.04
CA PRO A 26 -32.18 6.34 0.89
C PRO A 26 -32.03 7.81 0.49
N LYS A 27 -31.06 8.53 1.06
CA LYS A 27 -30.82 9.95 0.74
C LYS A 27 -30.30 10.21 -0.68
N LEU A 28 -29.89 9.17 -1.39
CA LEU A 28 -29.51 9.21 -2.81
C LEU A 28 -30.64 8.70 -3.72
N GLY A 29 -31.87 8.62 -3.21
CA GLY A 29 -33.00 8.03 -3.94
C GLY A 29 -32.81 6.52 -4.13
N TYR A 30 -32.32 5.84 -3.10
CA TYR A 30 -32.01 4.40 -3.11
C TYR A 30 -30.96 3.96 -4.15
N LYS A 31 -30.10 4.88 -4.57
CA LYS A 31 -28.91 4.60 -5.38
C LYS A 31 -27.68 4.37 -4.51
N THR A 32 -26.69 3.66 -5.02
CA THR A 32 -25.32 3.68 -4.46
C THR A 32 -24.63 5.02 -4.77
N PRO A 33 -23.56 5.41 -4.07
CA PRO A 33 -22.76 6.58 -4.43
C PRO A 33 -22.21 6.53 -5.85
N LEU A 34 -21.86 5.33 -6.34
CA LEU A 34 -21.43 5.13 -7.72
C LEU A 34 -22.53 5.46 -8.73
N GLN A 35 -23.75 4.95 -8.50
CA GLN A 35 -24.91 5.23 -9.34
C GLN A 35 -25.40 6.69 -9.26
N ALA A 36 -25.10 7.38 -8.16
CA ALA A 36 -25.49 8.76 -7.94
C ALA A 36 -24.47 9.77 -8.49
N ALA A 37 -23.21 9.36 -8.67
CA ALA A 37 -22.16 10.22 -9.18
C ALA A 37 -22.30 10.47 -10.69
N ASN A 38 -21.95 11.68 -11.13
CA ASN A 38 -21.85 12.00 -12.55
C ASN A 38 -20.51 11.51 -13.10
N ILE A 39 -20.48 10.29 -13.65
CA ILE A 39 -19.26 9.58 -14.05
C ILE A 39 -19.28 9.13 -15.53
N PRO A 40 -19.46 10.06 -16.48
CA PRO A 40 -19.65 9.72 -17.89
C PRO A 40 -18.44 9.02 -18.52
N ASN A 41 -17.22 9.18 -17.98
CA ASN A 41 -16.02 8.56 -18.54
C ASN A 41 -15.91 7.08 -18.11
N LEU A 42 -16.24 6.78 -16.85
CA LEU A 42 -16.37 5.41 -16.38
C LEU A 42 -17.54 4.69 -17.08
N ASP A 43 -18.68 5.37 -17.29
CA ASP A 43 -19.80 4.83 -18.08
C ASP A 43 -19.40 4.55 -19.54
N ALA A 44 -18.62 5.44 -20.16
CA ALA A 44 -18.08 5.23 -21.51
C ALA A 44 -17.11 4.04 -21.56
N ILE A 45 -16.23 3.89 -20.57
CA ILE A 45 -15.32 2.74 -20.47
C ILE A 45 -16.12 1.44 -20.28
N ALA A 46 -17.10 1.43 -19.37
CA ALA A 46 -17.94 0.28 -19.12
C ALA A 46 -18.75 -0.14 -20.36
N SER A 47 -19.33 0.83 -21.09
CA SER A 47 -20.10 0.57 -22.32
C SER A 47 -19.24 0.10 -23.50
N ALA A 48 -17.98 0.50 -23.56
CA ALA A 48 -17.06 0.13 -24.64
C ALA A 48 -16.25 -1.15 -24.39
N GLY A 49 -16.34 -1.75 -23.19
CA GLY A 49 -15.56 -2.94 -22.85
C GLY A 49 -16.35 -4.04 -22.17
N ILE A 50 -15.67 -4.83 -21.33
CA ILE A 50 -16.24 -5.96 -20.59
C ILE A 50 -16.43 -5.55 -19.12
N ASN A 51 -17.51 -6.04 -18.51
CA ASN A 51 -17.90 -5.74 -17.14
C ASN A 51 -18.05 -7.06 -16.37
N GLY A 52 -17.81 -7.04 -15.06
CA GLY A 52 -17.93 -8.25 -14.26
C GLY A 52 -17.78 -8.01 -12.77
N LEU A 53 -18.33 -8.91 -11.96
CA LEU A 53 -18.12 -8.89 -10.52
C LEU A 53 -16.89 -9.75 -10.17
N MET A 54 -16.21 -9.40 -9.08
CA MET A 54 -15.04 -10.12 -8.63
C MET A 54 -15.07 -10.25 -7.12
N ASP A 55 -15.01 -11.47 -6.60
CA ASP A 55 -14.68 -11.69 -5.20
C ASP A 55 -13.15 -11.77 -5.08
N PRO A 56 -12.49 -10.93 -4.26
CA PRO A 56 -11.04 -10.90 -4.20
C PRO A 56 -10.43 -12.25 -3.81
N VAL A 57 -11.09 -13.00 -2.93
CA VAL A 57 -10.54 -14.26 -2.41
C VAL A 57 -11.56 -15.39 -2.49
N GLU A 58 -12.78 -15.17 -2.00
CA GLU A 58 -13.92 -16.08 -2.13
C GLU A 58 -15.22 -15.33 -1.83
N VAL A 59 -16.33 -15.90 -2.29
CA VAL A 59 -17.69 -15.35 -2.11
C VAL A 59 -17.98 -15.16 -0.61
N GLY A 60 -18.37 -13.95 -0.24
CA GLY A 60 -18.79 -13.61 1.13
C GLY A 60 -17.66 -13.42 2.14
N LEU A 61 -16.38 -13.55 1.73
CA LEU A 61 -15.25 -13.33 2.64
C LEU A 61 -14.81 -11.85 2.66
N GLY A 62 -15.03 -11.21 3.80
CA GLY A 62 -14.51 -9.87 4.08
C GLY A 62 -12.98 -9.85 4.11
N CYS A 63 -12.36 -9.29 3.06
CA CYS A 63 -10.91 -9.21 2.93
C CYS A 63 -10.35 -7.85 3.33
N GLY A 64 -9.16 -7.86 3.94
CA GLY A 64 -8.35 -6.66 4.15
C GLY A 64 -7.71 -6.15 2.86
N SER A 65 -7.18 -4.91 2.87
CA SER A 65 -6.53 -4.34 1.68
C SER A 65 -5.29 -5.15 1.30
N ASP A 66 -4.53 -5.61 2.28
CA ASP A 66 -3.41 -6.55 2.12
C ASP A 66 -3.80 -7.83 1.37
N THR A 67 -4.73 -8.61 1.89
CA THR A 67 -5.09 -9.92 1.32
C THR A 67 -5.78 -9.76 -0.03
N ALA A 68 -6.63 -8.73 -0.20
CA ALA A 68 -7.28 -8.43 -1.47
C ALA A 68 -6.27 -8.05 -2.55
N HIS A 69 -5.28 -7.18 -2.25
CA HIS A 69 -4.29 -6.77 -3.24
C HIS A 69 -3.32 -7.91 -3.57
N LEU A 70 -2.97 -8.75 -2.60
CA LEU A 70 -2.14 -9.94 -2.86
C LEU A 70 -2.82 -10.86 -3.89
N SER A 71 -4.11 -11.13 -3.68
CA SER A 71 -4.93 -11.91 -4.62
C SER A 71 -5.05 -11.26 -5.99
N LEU A 72 -5.26 -9.93 -6.04
CA LEU A 72 -5.31 -9.17 -7.29
C LEU A 72 -4.02 -9.24 -8.11
N MET A 73 -2.88 -9.33 -7.44
CA MET A 73 -1.58 -9.50 -8.08
C MET A 73 -1.32 -10.95 -8.51
N GLY A 74 -2.30 -11.84 -8.32
CA GLY A 74 -2.25 -13.26 -8.69
C GLY A 74 -1.64 -14.17 -7.63
N TYR A 75 -1.45 -13.71 -6.39
CA TYR A 75 -0.86 -14.51 -5.31
C TYR A 75 -1.95 -14.92 -4.31
N ASP A 76 -2.11 -16.23 -4.11
CA ASP A 76 -3.10 -16.74 -3.15
C ASP A 76 -2.73 -16.28 -1.72
N PRO A 77 -3.56 -15.43 -1.07
CA PRO A 77 -3.27 -14.97 0.26
C PRO A 77 -3.28 -16.11 1.30
N ARG A 78 -3.98 -17.22 1.06
CA ARG A 78 -3.96 -18.37 1.98
C ARG A 78 -2.58 -19.03 2.03
N VAL A 79 -1.83 -18.96 0.93
CA VAL A 79 -0.49 -19.53 0.81
C VAL A 79 0.56 -18.55 1.30
N TYR A 80 0.49 -17.28 0.87
CA TYR A 80 1.61 -16.34 0.99
C TYR A 80 1.46 -15.28 2.07
N TYR A 81 0.25 -14.96 2.51
CA TYR A 81 0.06 -13.89 3.49
C TYR A 81 0.64 -14.28 4.85
N ARG A 82 1.45 -13.40 5.45
CA ARG A 82 2.12 -13.62 6.74
C ARG A 82 2.10 -12.39 7.65
N GLY A 83 0.99 -11.65 7.63
CA GLY A 83 0.78 -10.49 8.50
C GLY A 83 1.09 -9.13 7.84
N ARG A 84 0.56 -8.06 8.43
CA ARG A 84 0.61 -6.69 7.88
C ARG A 84 1.91 -5.94 8.15
N GLY A 85 2.60 -6.27 9.24
CA GLY A 85 3.72 -5.48 9.76
C GLY A 85 4.82 -5.24 8.73
N ALA A 86 5.15 -6.26 7.94
CA ALA A 86 6.16 -6.18 6.88
C ALA A 86 5.78 -5.16 5.80
N PHE A 87 4.55 -5.23 5.28
CA PHE A 87 4.09 -4.31 4.24
C PHE A 87 4.08 -2.86 4.73
N GLU A 88 3.58 -2.61 5.94
CA GLU A 88 3.55 -1.25 6.48
C GLU A 88 4.96 -0.68 6.71
N SER A 89 5.89 -1.51 7.19
CA SER A 89 7.27 -1.10 7.48
C SER A 89 8.06 -0.83 6.20
N MET A 90 7.93 -1.71 5.20
CA MET A 90 8.53 -1.47 3.89
C MET A 90 8.00 -0.21 3.22
N GLY A 91 6.68 -0.01 3.25
CA GLY A 91 6.07 1.22 2.74
C GLY A 91 6.57 2.48 3.45
N ALA A 92 6.86 2.38 4.75
CA ALA A 92 7.42 3.46 5.56
C ALA A 92 8.90 3.72 5.29
N GLY A 93 9.56 2.93 4.43
CA GLY A 93 10.95 3.11 4.05
C GLY A 93 11.94 2.29 4.86
N LEU A 94 11.48 1.30 5.64
CA LEU A 94 12.37 0.33 6.26
C LEU A 94 12.74 -0.75 5.23
N ALA A 95 14.02 -0.86 4.91
CA ALA A 95 14.51 -2.00 4.13
C ALA A 95 14.29 -3.29 4.93
N MET A 96 13.69 -4.28 4.28
CA MET A 96 13.47 -5.61 4.82
C MET A 96 13.93 -6.63 3.78
N SER A 97 14.44 -7.78 4.21
CA SER A 97 14.77 -8.97 3.41
C SER A 97 13.73 -10.06 3.68
N PRO A 98 13.48 -11.01 2.76
CA PRO A 98 12.63 -12.17 3.06
C PRO A 98 13.12 -12.84 4.35
N GLY A 99 12.19 -13.13 5.27
CA GLY A 99 12.51 -13.63 6.60
C GLY A 99 12.58 -12.57 7.71
N ASP A 100 12.73 -11.29 7.37
CA ASP A 100 12.72 -10.21 8.38
C ASP A 100 11.30 -10.02 8.92
N ILE A 101 11.18 -9.80 10.23
CA ILE A 101 9.89 -9.48 10.86
C ILE A 101 9.79 -7.99 11.12
N ALA A 102 8.56 -7.48 11.09
CA ALA A 102 8.28 -6.11 11.44
C ALA A 102 7.01 -5.96 12.26
N PHE A 103 7.01 -4.92 13.09
CA PHE A 103 5.90 -4.57 13.97
C PHE A 103 5.37 -3.18 13.65
N LYS A 104 4.04 -3.07 13.68
CA LYS A 104 3.32 -1.80 13.75
C LYS A 104 3.14 -1.44 15.20
N GLU A 105 3.45 -0.21 15.59
CA GLU A 105 3.31 0.17 16.99
C GLU A 105 2.12 1.06 17.30
N THR A 106 1.55 0.83 18.48
CA THR A 106 0.74 1.80 19.24
C THR A 106 0.94 1.53 20.73
N GLY A 107 1.76 2.34 21.44
CA GLY A 107 2.24 2.22 22.86
C GLY A 107 1.15 2.11 23.96
N ILE A 108 1.40 1.69 25.24
CA ILE A 108 0.68 2.03 26.55
C ILE A 108 1.33 1.34 27.78
N VAL A 109 1.27 1.95 29.00
CA VAL A 109 0.51 1.45 30.21
C VAL A 109 0.05 2.64 31.12
N VAL A 110 -0.59 3.68 30.56
CA VAL A 110 -1.58 4.62 31.18
C VAL A 110 -2.34 5.31 30.03
N SER A 111 -1.62 5.75 28.99
CA SER A 111 -2.15 6.30 27.73
C SER A 111 -1.49 5.62 26.54
N ARG A 112 -2.29 5.29 25.52
CA ARG A 112 -1.87 4.55 24.33
C ARG A 112 -1.07 5.30 23.28
N ARG A 113 -0.84 6.57 23.57
CA ARG A 113 -0.15 7.55 22.74
C ARG A 113 0.66 8.41 23.71
N ALA A 114 1.98 8.49 23.49
CA ALA A 114 2.85 9.34 24.30
C ALA A 114 2.44 10.82 24.16
N ASP A 115 2.15 11.24 22.93
CA ASP A 115 1.52 12.50 22.58
C ASP A 115 0.89 12.38 21.19
N ARG A 116 -0.04 13.28 20.82
CA ARG A 116 -0.46 13.44 19.42
C ARG A 116 0.57 14.24 18.62
N HIS A 117 1.36 15.07 19.30
CA HIS A 117 2.42 15.88 18.69
C HIS A 117 3.77 15.30 19.12
N PHE A 118 4.25 14.33 18.37
CA PHE A 118 5.46 13.55 18.69
C PHE A 118 6.52 13.66 17.59
N GLU A 119 6.36 14.62 16.67
CA GLU A 119 7.21 14.82 15.49
C GLU A 119 8.61 15.32 15.84
N GLU A 120 8.78 16.00 16.98
CA GLU A 120 10.08 16.48 17.45
C GLU A 120 10.82 15.39 18.25
N GLU A 121 10.12 14.68 19.13
CA GLU A 121 10.72 13.74 20.08
C GLU A 121 10.82 12.32 19.53
N GLY A 122 9.87 11.92 18.69
CA GLY A 122 9.78 10.60 18.08
C GLY A 122 11.00 10.20 17.26
N PRO A 123 11.50 11.06 16.35
CA PRO A 123 12.74 10.78 15.63
C PRO A 123 13.94 10.57 16.55
N ILE A 124 14.06 11.35 17.62
CA ILE A 124 15.17 11.26 18.58
C ILE A 124 15.12 9.92 19.33
N LEU A 125 13.95 9.53 19.82
CA LEU A 125 13.77 8.25 20.53
C LEU A 125 13.95 7.05 19.58
N CYS A 126 13.46 7.12 18.34
CA CYS A 126 13.68 6.05 17.36
C CYS A 126 15.17 5.92 17.01
N ALA A 127 15.89 7.04 16.87
CA ALA A 127 17.34 7.01 16.63
C ALA A 127 18.12 6.39 17.78
N ALA A 128 17.66 6.55 19.03
CA ALA A 128 18.27 5.88 20.19
C ALA A 128 18.03 4.35 20.21
N LEU A 129 17.01 3.87 19.50
CA LEU A 129 16.69 2.45 19.36
C LEU A 129 17.28 1.81 18.10
N ASP A 130 17.51 2.59 17.03
CA ASP A 130 18.07 2.08 15.77
C ASP A 130 19.46 1.47 16.01
N GLY A 131 19.66 0.22 15.60
CA GLY A 131 20.91 -0.50 15.79
C GLY A 131 21.15 -1.04 17.20
N MET A 132 20.14 -1.03 18.08
CA MET A 132 20.23 -1.65 19.40
C MET A 132 20.60 -3.13 19.33
N LYS A 133 21.27 -3.62 20.37
CA LYS A 133 21.73 -5.02 20.48
C LYS A 133 20.83 -5.80 21.41
N LEU A 134 20.63 -7.08 21.07
CA LEU A 134 19.94 -8.07 21.88
C LEU A 134 21.01 -8.96 22.53
N PRO A 135 21.26 -8.85 23.85
CA PRO A 135 22.35 -9.57 24.51
C PRO A 135 22.33 -11.10 24.33
N SER A 136 21.15 -11.71 24.31
CA SER A 136 21.00 -13.16 24.12
C SER A 136 20.97 -13.56 22.65
N PHE A 137 20.87 -12.59 21.73
CA PHE A 137 20.69 -12.78 20.30
C PHE A 137 21.61 -11.83 19.50
N PRO A 138 22.95 -11.91 19.67
CA PRO A 138 23.91 -10.95 19.12
C PRO A 138 23.96 -10.93 17.58
N GLU A 139 23.52 -12.00 16.92
CA GLU A 139 23.44 -12.13 15.47
C GLU A 139 22.26 -11.38 14.84
N TYR A 140 21.34 -10.86 15.67
CA TYR A 140 20.17 -10.14 15.19
C TYR A 140 20.45 -8.65 15.03
N GLU A 141 19.92 -8.09 13.96
CA GLU A 141 19.95 -6.66 13.67
C GLU A 141 18.56 -6.05 13.90
N VAL A 142 18.51 -4.98 14.68
CA VAL A 142 17.27 -4.23 14.94
C VAL A 142 17.36 -2.87 14.25
N ARG A 143 16.36 -2.56 13.43
CA ARG A 143 16.20 -1.24 12.81
C ARG A 143 14.91 -0.59 13.29
N VAL A 144 14.98 0.68 13.67
CA VAL A 144 13.83 1.43 14.17
C VAL A 144 13.74 2.75 13.41
N ARG A 145 12.60 3.02 12.80
CA ARG A 145 12.35 4.28 12.10
C ARG A 145 11.06 4.91 12.58
N TYR A 146 11.15 6.21 12.85
CA TYR A 146 9.99 7.04 13.12
C TYR A 146 9.07 7.08 11.89
N ALA A 147 7.76 7.00 12.12
CA ALA A 147 6.76 7.14 11.07
C ALA A 147 6.01 8.47 11.24
N THR A 148 4.79 8.45 11.77
CA THR A 148 3.98 9.64 12.00
C THR A 148 3.31 9.59 13.37
N GLU A 149 3.16 10.75 14.01
CA GLU A 149 2.68 10.86 15.39
C GLU A 149 3.44 9.90 16.33
N HIS A 150 2.74 9.07 17.08
CA HIS A 150 3.28 8.11 18.04
C HIS A 150 3.76 6.79 17.40
N ARG A 151 3.81 6.70 16.06
CA ARG A 151 4.09 5.44 15.36
C ARG A 151 5.54 5.36 14.96
N CYS A 152 6.12 4.19 15.12
CA CYS A 152 7.39 3.81 14.53
C CYS A 152 7.26 2.41 13.90
N GLY A 153 8.18 2.07 13.02
CA GLY A 153 8.36 0.72 12.51
C GLY A 153 9.62 0.12 13.10
N VAL A 154 9.51 -1.11 13.59
CA VAL A 154 10.63 -1.90 14.11
C VAL A 154 10.80 -3.11 13.22
N VAL A 155 12.00 -3.27 12.64
CA VAL A 155 12.41 -4.45 11.87
C VAL A 155 13.43 -5.22 12.67
N VAL A 156 13.26 -6.54 12.75
CA VAL A 156 14.24 -7.47 13.29
C VAL A 156 14.67 -8.40 12.17
N LYS A 157 15.98 -8.44 11.93
CA LYS A 157 16.62 -9.29 10.93
C LYS A 157 17.51 -10.30 11.62
N GLY A 158 17.39 -11.56 11.23
CA GLY A 158 18.19 -12.66 11.75
C GLY A 158 17.61 -14.02 11.33
N PRO A 159 18.28 -15.12 11.69
CA PRO A 159 17.86 -16.47 11.28
C PRO A 159 16.57 -16.91 11.98
N LYS A 160 15.88 -17.92 11.42
CA LYS A 160 14.77 -18.65 12.08
C LYS A 160 13.66 -17.78 12.67
N LEU A 161 13.32 -16.69 11.99
CA LEU A 161 12.23 -15.81 12.38
C LEU A 161 10.88 -16.30 11.83
N SER A 162 9.82 -16.10 12.60
CA SER A 162 8.44 -16.42 12.22
C SER A 162 7.51 -15.25 12.48
N GLY A 163 6.59 -15.01 11.54
CA GLY A 163 5.51 -14.05 11.72
C GLY A 163 4.39 -14.54 12.66
N ASN A 164 4.36 -15.82 13.00
CA ASN A 164 3.28 -16.46 13.77
C ASN A 164 3.47 -16.32 15.28
N ILE A 165 3.56 -15.08 15.74
CA ILE A 165 3.65 -14.74 17.17
C ILE A 165 2.63 -13.65 17.53
N SER A 166 2.22 -13.62 18.79
CA SER A 166 1.45 -12.51 19.34
C SER A 166 2.33 -11.26 19.51
N GLY A 167 1.70 -10.09 19.55
CA GLY A 167 2.37 -8.85 19.93
C GLY A 167 2.46 -8.66 21.44
N THR A 168 3.05 -7.53 21.86
CA THR A 168 3.09 -7.07 23.25
C THR A 168 1.96 -6.10 23.59
N ASP A 169 1.20 -5.62 22.59
CA ASP A 169 0.09 -4.68 22.75
C ASP A 169 -1.18 -5.32 23.36
N PRO A 170 -1.67 -4.87 24.53
CA PRO A 170 -2.90 -5.39 25.14
C PRO A 170 -4.20 -4.89 24.48
N LEU A 171 -4.11 -4.07 23.43
CA LEU A 171 -5.20 -3.51 22.62
C LEU A 171 -6.18 -2.58 23.37
N LYS A 172 -5.99 -2.35 24.67
CA LYS A 172 -6.79 -1.43 25.50
C LYS A 172 -5.92 -0.74 26.54
N ASP A 173 -6.20 0.54 26.78
CA ASP A 173 -5.58 1.37 27.82
C ASP A 173 -5.79 0.77 29.21
N ASN A 174 -4.87 1.09 30.15
CA ASN A 174 -4.87 0.60 31.52
C ASN A 174 -4.84 -0.94 31.63
N ARG A 175 -4.09 -1.60 30.75
CA ARG A 175 -3.82 -3.03 30.78
C ARG A 175 -2.33 -3.30 30.83
N LEU A 176 -1.95 -4.43 31.45
CA LEU A 176 -0.57 -4.86 31.53
C LEU A 176 0.00 -5.13 30.14
N LEU A 177 1.28 -4.77 29.96
CA LEU A 177 2.06 -5.17 28.79
C LEU A 177 2.02 -6.69 28.64
N LEU A 178 1.74 -7.17 27.43
CA LEU A 178 1.74 -8.60 27.14
C LEU A 178 3.15 -9.08 26.81
N GLN A 179 3.43 -10.33 27.12
CA GLN A 179 4.57 -11.03 26.54
C GLN A 179 4.16 -11.61 25.19
N ALA A 180 5.05 -11.53 24.21
CA ALA A 180 4.90 -12.22 22.95
C ALA A 180 4.88 -13.74 23.19
N LYS A 181 3.95 -14.42 22.54
CA LYS A 181 3.78 -15.88 22.59
C LYS A 181 3.75 -16.44 21.18
N PRO A 182 4.24 -17.66 20.95
CA PRO A 182 4.02 -18.35 19.69
C PRO A 182 2.52 -18.56 19.44
N LEU A 183 2.10 -18.48 18.18
CA LEU A 183 0.72 -18.78 17.74
C LEU A 183 0.59 -20.17 17.11
N ASP A 184 1.71 -20.88 16.93
CA ASP A 184 1.78 -22.26 16.50
C ASP A 184 2.88 -23.01 17.27
N GLU A 185 3.06 -24.30 16.99
CA GLU A 185 4.02 -25.17 17.67
C GLU A 185 5.42 -25.17 17.03
N SER A 186 5.69 -24.29 16.06
CA SER A 186 6.99 -24.26 15.37
C SER A 186 8.12 -23.80 16.29
N GLU A 187 9.33 -24.31 16.06
CA GLU A 187 10.53 -23.84 16.77
C GLU A 187 10.80 -22.37 16.46
N GLU A 188 10.55 -21.95 15.22
CA GLU A 188 10.72 -20.58 14.74
C GLU A 188 9.78 -19.60 15.47
N ALA A 189 8.51 -19.95 15.70
CA ALA A 189 7.59 -19.10 16.46
C ALA A 189 8.00 -18.98 17.93
N ASN A 190 8.41 -20.09 18.56
CA ASN A 190 8.90 -20.08 19.94
C ASN A 190 10.17 -19.22 20.07
N HIS A 191 11.12 -19.42 19.16
CA HIS A 191 12.36 -18.65 19.10
C HIS A 191 12.09 -17.16 18.90
N THR A 192 11.23 -16.82 17.95
CA THR A 192 10.88 -15.43 17.65
C THR A 192 10.18 -14.75 18.83
N ALA A 193 9.29 -15.44 19.55
CA ALA A 193 8.66 -14.90 20.75
C ALA A 193 9.69 -14.53 21.82
N ASN A 194 10.74 -15.34 22.00
CA ASN A 194 11.83 -15.05 22.94
C ASN A 194 12.64 -13.82 22.50
N VAL A 195 13.01 -13.74 21.22
CA VAL A 195 13.71 -12.58 20.63
C VAL A 195 12.91 -11.30 20.86
N VAL A 196 11.59 -11.35 20.62
CA VAL A 196 10.70 -10.18 20.73
C VAL A 196 10.47 -9.76 22.19
N ASN A 197 10.43 -10.72 23.12
CA ASN A 197 10.35 -10.42 24.54
C ASN A 197 11.64 -9.76 25.06
N GLU A 198 12.82 -10.14 24.55
CA GLU A 198 14.08 -9.45 24.86
C GLU A 198 14.13 -8.07 24.23
N LEU A 199 13.74 -7.94 22.96
CA LEU A 199 13.59 -6.67 22.26
C LEU A 199 12.73 -5.69 23.06
N SER A 200 11.55 -6.11 23.53
CA SER A 200 10.66 -5.26 24.33
C SER A 200 11.31 -4.78 25.64
N LYS A 201 12.08 -5.65 26.31
CA LYS A 201 12.83 -5.30 27.54
C LYS A 201 13.93 -4.30 27.25
N GLU A 202 14.74 -4.53 26.22
CA GLU A 202 15.85 -3.65 25.87
C GLU A 202 15.37 -2.28 25.38
N ILE A 203 14.30 -2.23 24.60
CA ILE A 203 13.68 -0.95 24.23
C ILE A 203 13.27 -0.18 25.49
N SER A 204 12.59 -0.85 26.44
CA SER A 204 12.17 -0.17 27.67
C SER A 204 13.38 0.33 28.49
N ARG A 205 14.44 -0.47 28.59
CA ARG A 205 15.68 -0.09 29.28
C ARG A 205 16.31 1.17 28.68
N ILE A 206 16.43 1.24 27.35
CA ILE A 206 16.97 2.40 26.64
C ILE A 206 16.07 3.62 26.85
N LEU A 207 14.76 3.47 26.63
CA LEU A 207 13.83 4.59 26.69
C LEU A 207 13.67 5.17 28.10
N VAL A 208 13.55 4.34 29.14
CA VAL A 208 13.39 4.81 30.54
C VAL A 208 14.51 5.77 30.94
N THR A 209 15.74 5.49 30.51
CA THR A 209 16.93 6.28 30.85
C THR A 209 17.19 7.45 29.90
N HIS A 210 16.41 7.58 28.82
CA HIS A 210 16.68 8.56 27.78
C HIS A 210 16.42 10.01 28.27
N PRO A 211 17.32 10.99 28.00
CA PRO A 211 17.18 12.37 28.49
C PRO A 211 15.88 13.08 28.10
N VAL A 212 15.31 12.72 26.95
CA VAL A 212 13.98 13.23 26.52
C VAL A 212 12.91 12.92 27.57
N ASN A 213 12.95 11.74 28.21
CA ASN A 213 11.96 11.38 29.22
C ASN A 213 12.13 12.16 30.53
N ALA A 214 13.36 12.53 30.90
CA ALA A 214 13.58 13.46 32.01
C ALA A 214 12.97 14.84 31.70
N LYS A 215 13.14 15.35 30.47
CA LYS A 215 12.52 16.60 30.00
C LYS A 215 10.99 16.51 30.00
N ARG A 216 10.42 15.42 29.51
CA ARG A 216 8.96 15.19 29.52
C ARG A 216 8.40 15.20 30.93
N LEU A 217 9.05 14.51 31.87
CA LEU A 217 8.65 14.48 33.27
C LEU A 217 8.68 15.87 33.92
N ALA A 218 9.73 16.66 33.65
CA ALA A 218 9.85 18.05 34.13
C ALA A 218 8.73 18.97 33.58
N GLN A 219 8.14 18.62 32.43
CA GLN A 219 7.01 19.32 31.83
C GLN A 219 5.64 18.75 32.25
N GLY A 220 5.60 17.78 33.18
CA GLY A 220 4.36 17.11 33.59
C GLY A 220 3.76 16.19 32.52
N LYS A 221 4.52 15.85 31.47
CA LYS A 221 4.10 14.90 30.42
C LYS A 221 4.42 13.46 30.83
N ASN A 222 3.63 12.53 30.31
CA ASN A 222 3.93 11.10 30.44
C ASN A 222 5.23 10.76 29.72
N ILE A 223 6.11 9.97 30.34
CA ILE A 223 7.32 9.47 29.67
C ILE A 223 6.97 8.48 28.56
N ALA A 224 7.78 8.45 27.50
CA ALA A 224 7.73 7.47 26.42
C ALA A 224 8.76 6.38 26.70
N ASN A 225 8.38 5.39 27.52
CA ASN A 225 9.30 4.41 28.11
C ASN A 225 9.15 2.99 27.54
N LEU A 226 8.30 2.81 26.54
CA LEU A 226 8.03 1.51 25.93
C LEU A 226 7.49 1.69 24.52
N VAL A 227 7.52 0.57 23.82
CA VAL A 227 7.13 0.39 22.43
C VAL A 227 6.21 -0.83 22.42
N LEU A 228 5.00 -0.67 21.89
CA LEU A 228 4.04 -1.77 21.82
C LEU A 228 4.10 -2.40 20.44
N LEU A 229 4.71 -3.57 20.38
CA LEU A 229 4.95 -4.34 19.18
C LEU A 229 3.65 -5.05 18.80
N ARG A 230 2.98 -4.64 17.71
CA ARG A 230 1.74 -5.25 17.23
C ARG A 230 1.87 -5.69 15.78
N GLY A 231 1.13 -6.73 15.42
CA GLY A 231 0.95 -7.13 14.04
C GLY A 231 2.26 -7.57 13.41
N CYS A 232 2.96 -8.48 14.09
CA CYS A 232 4.14 -9.16 13.55
C CYS A 232 3.84 -9.57 12.11
N GLY A 233 4.63 -9.07 11.18
CA GLY A 233 4.56 -9.47 9.79
C GLY A 233 5.95 -9.80 9.32
N ILE A 234 6.12 -11.00 8.76
CA ILE A 234 7.36 -11.38 8.09
C ILE A 234 7.29 -10.92 6.64
N ARG A 235 8.39 -10.42 6.08
CA ARG A 235 8.44 -10.13 4.64
C ARG A 235 8.22 -11.45 3.90
N ILE A 236 7.14 -11.48 3.11
CA ILE A 236 6.73 -12.68 2.39
C ILE A 236 7.81 -13.11 1.40
N GLU A 237 7.98 -14.43 1.28
CA GLU A 237 8.83 -15.04 0.27
C GLU A 237 7.93 -15.56 -0.86
N VAL A 238 7.97 -14.87 -1.99
CA VAL A 238 7.16 -15.16 -3.18
C VAL A 238 7.99 -14.95 -4.44
N PRO A 239 7.67 -15.66 -5.54
CA PRO A 239 8.23 -15.32 -6.84
C PRO A 239 7.95 -13.84 -7.16
N PRO A 240 8.92 -13.06 -7.67
CA PRO A 240 8.66 -11.70 -8.12
C PRO A 240 7.58 -11.64 -9.20
N PHE A 241 6.88 -10.51 -9.29
CA PHE A 241 5.80 -10.31 -10.27
C PHE A 241 6.27 -10.50 -11.71
N GLU A 242 7.48 -10.06 -12.03
CA GLU A 242 8.08 -10.28 -13.35
C GLU A 242 8.26 -11.77 -13.64
N GLU A 243 8.79 -12.55 -12.69
CA GLU A 243 8.98 -14.00 -12.87
C GLU A 243 7.64 -14.71 -13.05
N LYS A 244 6.61 -14.31 -12.27
CA LYS A 244 5.30 -14.95 -12.29
C LYS A 244 4.48 -14.63 -13.55
N HIS A 245 4.54 -13.39 -14.03
CA HIS A 245 3.65 -12.91 -15.09
C HIS A 245 4.37 -12.57 -16.40
N GLY A 246 5.70 -12.50 -16.41
CA GLY A 246 6.50 -12.11 -17.57
C GLY A 246 6.35 -10.62 -17.95
N LEU A 247 5.92 -9.77 -17.01
CA LEU A 247 5.63 -8.35 -17.25
C LEU A 247 6.44 -7.48 -16.28
N TRP A 248 6.99 -6.38 -16.77
CA TRP A 248 7.64 -5.38 -15.92
C TRP A 248 6.60 -4.51 -15.22
N PRO A 249 6.51 -4.53 -13.87
CA PRO A 249 5.44 -3.85 -13.15
C PRO A 249 5.89 -2.55 -12.48
N CYS A 250 5.01 -1.57 -12.44
CA CYS A 250 5.14 -0.38 -11.60
C CYS A 250 3.83 -0.08 -10.87
N MET A 251 3.91 0.71 -9.80
CA MET A 251 2.77 1.03 -8.96
C MET A 251 2.81 2.46 -8.43
N VAL A 252 1.69 3.17 -8.49
CA VAL A 252 1.46 4.41 -7.73
C VAL A 252 0.52 4.10 -6.57
N ALA A 253 1.09 3.90 -5.38
CA ALA A 253 0.37 3.58 -4.16
C ALA A 253 0.75 4.55 -3.02
N PRO A 254 -0.13 5.50 -2.65
CA PRO A 254 0.18 6.45 -1.59
C PRO A 254 0.09 5.81 -0.20
N THR A 255 -0.63 4.68 -0.07
CA THR A 255 -0.77 3.97 1.18
C THR A 255 0.43 3.08 1.41
N LYS A 256 1.03 3.20 2.59
CA LYS A 256 2.25 2.48 2.98
C LYS A 256 2.08 0.97 2.88
N ILE A 257 0.93 0.45 3.30
CA ILE A 257 0.62 -0.98 3.20
C ILE A 257 0.61 -1.50 1.75
N ILE A 258 0.03 -0.75 0.81
CA ILE A 258 -0.05 -1.19 -0.60
C ILE A 258 1.30 -1.01 -1.30
N ALA A 259 2.02 0.07 -1.00
CA ALA A 259 3.38 0.26 -1.48
C ALA A 259 4.32 -0.88 -1.01
N GLY A 260 4.29 -1.22 0.28
CA GLY A 260 5.13 -2.31 0.80
C GLY A 260 4.71 -3.70 0.31
N LEU A 261 3.42 -3.92 0.05
CA LEU A 261 2.98 -5.12 -0.66
C LEU A 261 3.58 -5.16 -2.08
N GLY A 262 3.47 -4.08 -2.85
CA GLY A 262 4.07 -3.99 -4.19
C GLY A 262 5.58 -4.27 -4.17
N MET A 263 6.31 -3.67 -3.24
CA MET A 263 7.75 -3.91 -3.08
C MET A 263 8.07 -5.35 -2.67
N SER A 264 7.20 -6.01 -1.91
CA SER A 264 7.37 -7.44 -1.57
C SER A 264 7.23 -8.34 -2.79
N LEU A 265 6.49 -7.89 -3.80
CA LEU A 265 6.31 -8.56 -5.08
C LEU A 265 7.32 -8.13 -6.15
N GLY A 266 8.31 -7.30 -5.81
CA GLY A 266 9.29 -6.77 -6.76
C GLY A 266 8.73 -5.70 -7.71
N ILE A 267 7.67 -5.00 -7.32
CA ILE A 267 7.06 -3.91 -8.10
C ILE A 267 7.72 -2.58 -7.75
N ASP A 268 8.16 -1.84 -8.77
CA ASP A 268 8.73 -0.50 -8.59
C ASP A 268 7.63 0.50 -8.19
N ILE A 269 7.79 1.15 -7.03
CA ILE A 269 6.84 2.14 -6.52
C ILE A 269 7.20 3.52 -7.06
N LEU A 270 6.37 4.04 -7.95
CA LEU A 270 6.58 5.32 -8.62
C LEU A 270 6.21 6.51 -7.73
N GLU A 271 7.01 7.55 -7.83
CA GLU A 271 6.67 8.86 -7.28
C GLU A 271 5.55 9.53 -8.08
N ALA A 272 4.56 10.06 -7.36
CA ALA A 272 3.51 10.90 -7.92
C ALA A 272 3.34 12.13 -7.00
N PRO A 273 3.91 13.30 -7.36
CA PRO A 273 3.87 14.49 -6.52
C PRO A 273 2.45 14.87 -6.08
N GLY A 274 2.24 15.09 -4.78
CA GLY A 274 0.91 15.40 -4.22
C GLY A 274 -0.05 14.21 -4.12
N ALA A 275 0.38 12.98 -4.39
CA ALA A 275 -0.40 11.78 -4.14
C ALA A 275 -0.36 11.40 -2.65
N THR A 276 -1.19 12.06 -1.84
CA THR A 276 -1.24 11.85 -0.38
C THR A 276 -2.05 10.63 0.04
N GLY A 277 -2.97 10.17 -0.82
CA GLY A 277 -3.89 9.07 -0.50
C GLY A 277 -5.11 9.47 0.34
N ASP A 278 -5.07 10.64 0.98
CA ASP A 278 -6.20 11.25 1.70
C ASP A 278 -7.07 12.14 0.78
N TYR A 279 -8.02 12.87 1.34
CA TYR A 279 -8.92 13.77 0.62
C TYR A 279 -8.23 14.92 -0.15
N ARG A 280 -6.95 15.19 0.12
CA ARG A 280 -6.16 16.22 -0.58
C ARG A 280 -5.36 15.65 -1.75
N THR A 281 -5.49 14.35 -2.02
CA THR A 281 -4.67 13.65 -3.02
C THR A 281 -4.88 14.23 -4.43
N LEU A 282 -3.78 14.49 -5.13
CA LEU A 282 -3.81 14.89 -6.53
C LEU A 282 -3.95 13.67 -7.44
N LEU A 283 -5.20 13.31 -7.78
CA LEU A 283 -5.49 12.18 -8.66
C LEU A 283 -4.87 12.32 -10.06
N THR A 284 -4.79 13.56 -10.57
CA THR A 284 -4.19 13.88 -11.87
C THR A 284 -2.70 13.54 -11.91
N SER A 285 -1.97 13.83 -10.84
CA SER A 285 -0.54 13.50 -10.73
C SER A 285 -0.31 12.00 -10.82
N LYS A 286 -1.19 11.20 -10.20
CA LYS A 286 -1.10 9.74 -10.23
C LYS A 286 -1.39 9.17 -11.62
N ALA A 287 -2.38 9.73 -12.32
CA ALA A 287 -2.67 9.39 -13.71
C ALA A 287 -1.48 9.71 -14.64
N VAL A 288 -0.86 10.89 -14.48
CA VAL A 288 0.32 11.29 -15.25
C VAL A 288 1.52 10.38 -14.97
N ALA A 289 1.79 10.04 -13.71
CA ALA A 289 2.90 9.17 -13.34
C ALA A 289 2.79 7.79 -14.01
N ILE A 290 1.60 7.16 -13.95
CA ILE A 290 1.33 5.87 -14.61
C ILE A 290 1.41 6.00 -16.13
N ALA A 291 0.83 7.03 -16.72
CA ALA A 291 0.89 7.25 -18.16
C ALA A 291 2.34 7.40 -18.64
N ASN A 292 3.16 8.19 -17.95
CA ASN A 292 4.57 8.40 -18.29
C ASN A 292 5.38 7.10 -18.18
N ALA A 293 5.18 6.35 -17.10
CA ALA A 293 5.86 5.08 -16.87
C ALA A 293 5.50 4.04 -17.95
N LEU A 294 4.24 3.98 -18.34
CA LEU A 294 3.76 3.11 -19.42
C LEU A 294 4.09 3.65 -20.81
N SER A 295 4.40 4.94 -21.00
CA SER A 295 4.69 5.51 -22.31
C SER A 295 6.19 5.60 -22.62
N ALA A 296 7.05 5.36 -21.63
CA ALA A 296 8.50 5.38 -21.84
C ALA A 296 8.92 4.41 -22.98
N PRO A 297 9.85 4.81 -23.86
CA PRO A 297 10.71 6.00 -23.76
C PRO A 297 10.10 7.31 -24.30
N LEU A 298 8.83 7.33 -24.78
CA LEU A 298 8.21 8.57 -25.29
C LEU A 298 8.08 9.67 -24.24
N SER A 299 8.04 9.29 -22.98
CA SER A 299 7.98 10.20 -21.84
C SER A 299 8.97 9.75 -20.77
N PRO A 300 9.56 10.69 -20.00
CA PRO A 300 10.48 10.34 -18.94
C PRO A 300 9.74 9.55 -17.86
N CYS A 301 10.29 8.40 -17.50
CA CYS A 301 9.75 7.59 -16.42
C CYS A 301 9.89 8.34 -15.08
N PRO A 302 8.86 8.34 -14.22
CA PRO A 302 8.99 8.84 -12.85
C PRO A 302 10.08 8.09 -12.08
N ASN A 303 10.59 8.75 -11.04
CA ASN A 303 11.47 8.14 -10.07
C ASN A 303 10.76 7.03 -9.29
N VAL A 304 11.56 6.12 -8.74
CA VAL A 304 11.13 4.98 -7.93
C VAL A 304 11.59 5.18 -6.50
N PHE A 305 10.69 4.97 -5.55
CA PHE A 305 10.98 4.93 -4.12
C PHE A 305 11.75 3.66 -3.75
N VAL A 306 12.84 3.82 -2.97
CA VAL A 306 13.69 2.71 -2.52
C VAL A 306 13.74 2.69 -0.99
N PRO A 307 13.22 1.65 -0.31
CA PRO A 307 13.32 1.54 1.15
C PRO A 307 14.78 1.47 1.62
N GLY A 308 15.06 2.08 2.77
CA GLY A 308 16.40 2.10 3.39
C GLY A 308 17.32 3.19 2.87
N GLU A 309 16.95 3.88 1.79
CA GLU A 309 17.65 5.02 1.24
C GLU A 309 16.79 6.27 1.43
N ASP A 310 17.40 7.41 1.80
CA ASP A 310 16.73 8.71 1.81
C ASP A 310 16.55 9.27 0.38
N GLY A 311 16.76 8.44 -0.65
CA GLY A 311 16.83 8.80 -2.05
C GLY A 311 15.86 8.02 -2.95
N HIS A 312 15.80 8.47 -4.21
CA HIS A 312 15.02 7.84 -5.26
C HIS A 312 15.94 7.40 -6.39
N LYS A 313 15.62 6.28 -7.04
CA LYS A 313 16.30 5.85 -8.27
C LYS A 313 15.48 6.27 -9.50
N PRO A 314 16.11 6.54 -10.66
CA PRO A 314 15.35 6.75 -11.89
C PRO A 314 14.56 5.48 -12.23
N GLY A 315 13.35 5.66 -12.77
CA GLY A 315 12.56 4.54 -13.26
C GLY A 315 13.12 3.93 -14.55
N ARG A 316 12.52 2.83 -14.99
CA ARG A 316 12.98 2.07 -16.16
C ARG A 316 12.95 2.92 -17.44
N SER A 317 14.09 3.03 -18.12
CA SER A 317 14.21 3.79 -19.37
C SER A 317 13.33 3.24 -20.50
N GLY A 318 13.16 1.91 -20.55
CA GLY A 318 12.26 1.24 -21.51
C GLY A 318 10.78 1.25 -21.11
N GLY A 319 10.44 1.80 -19.95
CA GLY A 319 9.09 1.76 -19.39
C GLY A 319 8.70 0.44 -18.73
N TYR A 320 7.42 0.31 -18.46
CA TYR A 320 6.80 -0.84 -17.81
C TYR A 320 5.67 -1.41 -18.67
N ASP A 321 5.38 -2.70 -18.49
CA ASP A 321 4.30 -3.40 -19.18
C ASP A 321 3.00 -3.40 -18.39
N PHE A 322 3.08 -3.27 -17.06
CA PHE A 322 1.94 -3.24 -16.15
C PHE A 322 2.06 -2.10 -15.15
N GLY A 323 1.10 -1.17 -15.14
CA GLY A 323 1.05 -0.03 -14.23
C GLY A 323 -0.17 -0.10 -13.33
N PHE A 324 0.05 -0.23 -12.02
CA PHE A 324 -1.02 -0.28 -11.02
C PHE A 324 -1.26 1.09 -10.38
N LEU A 325 -2.45 1.66 -10.59
CA LEU A 325 -2.88 2.92 -10.02
C LEU A 325 -3.86 2.68 -8.86
N HIS A 326 -3.41 2.88 -7.61
CA HIS A 326 -4.29 2.74 -6.45
C HIS A 326 -4.94 4.07 -6.09
N ILE A 327 -6.25 4.11 -5.84
CA ILE A 327 -6.99 5.30 -5.37
C ILE A 327 -7.64 4.97 -4.02
N LYS A 328 -7.21 5.65 -2.94
CA LYS A 328 -7.62 5.34 -1.56
C LYS A 328 -8.74 6.21 -0.98
N ALA A 329 -8.77 7.49 -1.34
CA ALA A 329 -9.62 8.49 -0.70
C ALA A 329 -11.13 8.15 -0.70
N ILE A 330 -11.59 7.33 -1.65
CA ILE A 330 -13.00 6.91 -1.75
C ILE A 330 -13.39 5.95 -0.61
N ASP A 331 -12.47 5.09 -0.18
CA ASP A 331 -12.66 4.20 0.96
C ASP A 331 -12.68 4.97 2.30
N ASP A 332 -11.85 6.01 2.44
CA ASP A 332 -11.90 6.89 3.63
C ASP A 332 -13.28 7.57 3.74
N ALA A 333 -13.83 8.03 2.62
CA ALA A 333 -15.18 8.61 2.60
C ALA A 333 -16.26 7.59 2.99
N GLY A 334 -16.03 6.31 2.71
CA GLY A 334 -16.86 5.19 3.18
C GLY A 334 -16.76 5.00 4.70
N HIS A 335 -15.54 4.90 5.24
CA HIS A 335 -15.26 4.81 6.69
C HIS A 335 -15.93 5.96 7.46
N ASP A 336 -15.83 7.18 6.94
CA ASP A 336 -16.36 8.39 7.56
C ASP A 336 -17.88 8.56 7.38
N LYS A 337 -18.54 7.66 6.63
CA LYS A 337 -19.95 7.77 6.21
C LYS A 337 -20.26 9.10 5.49
N ALA A 338 -19.24 9.69 4.86
CA ALA A 338 -19.30 10.96 4.17
C ALA A 338 -19.87 10.78 2.76
N THR A 339 -21.12 10.33 2.66
CA THR A 339 -21.73 9.88 1.39
C THR A 339 -21.63 10.90 0.26
N MET A 340 -21.96 12.18 0.51
CA MET A 340 -21.87 13.21 -0.55
C MET A 340 -20.43 13.46 -0.97
N PHE A 341 -19.50 13.37 -0.02
CA PHE A 341 -18.08 13.47 -0.31
C PHE A 341 -17.61 12.28 -1.16
N LYS A 342 -18.10 11.05 -0.87
CA LYS A 342 -17.83 9.86 -1.68
C LYS A 342 -18.33 10.04 -3.13
N VAL A 343 -19.55 10.56 -3.32
CA VAL A 343 -20.10 10.90 -4.65
C VAL A 343 -19.19 11.88 -5.39
N LYS A 344 -18.80 12.99 -4.74
CA LYS A 344 -17.89 13.98 -5.35
C LYS A 344 -16.48 13.45 -5.60
N GLY A 345 -15.99 12.58 -4.73
CA GLY A 345 -14.74 11.86 -4.93
C GLY A 345 -14.78 11.00 -6.19
N LEU A 346 -15.88 10.27 -6.42
CA LEU A 346 -16.06 9.46 -7.62
C LEU A 346 -16.12 10.30 -8.90
N GLU A 347 -16.78 11.46 -8.89
CA GLU A 347 -16.74 12.42 -10.00
C GLU A 347 -15.30 12.93 -10.27
N ALA A 348 -14.48 13.08 -9.23
CA ALA A 348 -13.07 13.46 -9.39
C ALA A 348 -12.20 12.32 -9.94
N VAL A 349 -12.48 11.07 -9.51
CA VAL A 349 -11.84 9.86 -10.05
C VAL A 349 -12.15 9.71 -11.53
N ASP A 350 -13.40 9.91 -11.94
CA ASP A 350 -13.83 9.87 -13.34
C ASP A 350 -13.03 10.84 -14.23
N LYS A 351 -12.78 12.07 -13.74
CA LYS A 351 -11.93 13.04 -14.44
C LYS A 351 -10.47 12.57 -14.57
N ALA A 352 -9.93 11.91 -13.55
CA ALA A 352 -8.56 11.38 -13.57
C ALA A 352 -8.42 10.17 -14.51
N ILE A 353 -9.43 9.29 -14.53
CA ILE A 353 -9.54 8.18 -15.50
C ILE A 353 -9.57 8.72 -16.93
N ARG A 354 -10.36 9.76 -17.19
CA ARG A 354 -10.37 10.45 -18.51
C ARG A 354 -8.99 10.97 -18.90
N GLN A 355 -8.28 11.58 -17.96
CA GLN A 355 -6.92 12.08 -18.21
C GLN A 355 -5.96 10.94 -18.55
N LEU A 356 -5.97 9.86 -17.77
CA LEU A 356 -5.16 8.67 -18.03
C LEU A 356 -5.45 8.09 -19.42
N ALA A 357 -6.72 7.86 -19.74
CA ALA A 357 -7.13 7.34 -21.04
C ALA A 357 -6.66 8.23 -22.20
N LYS A 358 -6.78 9.56 -22.05
CA LYS A 358 -6.31 10.52 -23.06
C LYS A 358 -4.79 10.46 -23.26
N LEU A 359 -4.01 10.38 -22.19
CA LEU A 359 -2.54 10.31 -22.28
C LEU A 359 -2.09 9.01 -22.94
N LEU A 360 -2.70 7.87 -22.58
CA LEU A 360 -2.39 6.57 -23.20
C LEU A 360 -2.77 6.54 -24.69
N TRP A 361 -3.93 7.12 -25.07
CA TRP A 361 -4.31 7.24 -26.48
C TRP A 361 -3.36 8.11 -27.30
N GLN A 362 -2.87 9.21 -26.71
CA GLN A 362 -1.86 10.06 -27.34
C GLN A 362 -0.54 9.29 -27.55
N ALA A 363 -0.13 8.49 -26.55
CA ALA A 363 1.07 7.65 -26.67
C ALA A 363 0.90 6.54 -27.71
N GLU A 364 -0.26 5.88 -27.76
CA GLU A 364 -0.60 4.87 -28.78
C GLU A 364 -0.56 5.45 -30.19
N SER A 365 -0.98 6.70 -30.36
CA SER A 365 -0.98 7.36 -31.67
C SER A 365 0.44 7.59 -32.23
N CYS A 366 1.44 7.63 -31.36
CA CYS A 366 2.83 7.97 -31.64
C CYS A 366 3.82 6.82 -31.37
N SER A 367 3.35 5.59 -31.15
CA SER A 367 4.20 4.42 -30.92
C SER A 367 3.60 3.13 -31.48
N ASP A 368 4.39 2.06 -31.46
CA ASP A 368 3.95 0.68 -31.77
C ASP A 368 3.45 -0.06 -30.51
N TYR A 369 3.10 0.68 -29.45
CA TYR A 369 2.51 0.14 -28.24
C TYR A 369 0.98 0.17 -28.32
N GLN A 370 0.34 -0.89 -27.87
CA GLN A 370 -1.09 -0.93 -27.61
C GLN A 370 -1.36 -0.86 -26.11
N TYR A 371 -2.30 0.00 -25.71
CA TYR A 371 -2.60 0.23 -24.29
C TYR A 371 -3.96 -0.31 -23.88
N PHE A 372 -4.01 -0.83 -22.67
CA PHE A 372 -5.20 -1.40 -22.07
C PHE A 372 -5.46 -0.78 -20.72
N LEU A 373 -6.65 -0.22 -20.54
CA LEU A 373 -7.10 0.35 -19.27
C LEU A 373 -8.10 -0.61 -18.65
N GLY A 374 -7.89 -0.99 -17.39
CA GLY A 374 -8.84 -1.74 -16.57
C GLY A 374 -9.18 -0.96 -15.30
N CYS A 375 -10.45 -0.95 -14.90
CA CYS A 375 -10.91 -0.24 -13.70
C CYS A 375 -11.60 -1.22 -12.75
N LEU A 376 -10.98 -1.49 -11.62
CA LEU A 376 -11.55 -2.32 -10.57
C LEU A 376 -11.96 -1.46 -9.38
N GLY A 377 -13.08 -1.80 -8.77
CA GLY A 377 -13.53 -1.23 -7.51
C GLY A 377 -13.55 -2.24 -6.39
N ARG A 378 -13.43 -1.75 -5.16
CA ARG A 378 -13.57 -2.57 -3.96
C ARG A 378 -14.66 -2.04 -3.04
N PHE A 379 -15.51 -2.90 -2.50
CA PHE A 379 -16.41 -2.55 -1.40
C PHE A 379 -15.61 -2.24 -0.15
N HIS A 380 -16.19 -1.32 0.61
CA HIS A 380 -15.86 -1.20 2.00
C HIS A 380 -16.16 -2.51 2.75
N GLY A 381 -15.15 -3.14 3.35
CA GLY A 381 -15.35 -4.37 4.13
C GLY A 381 -15.14 -5.69 3.38
N GLY A 382 -14.84 -5.69 2.07
CA GLY A 382 -14.14 -6.82 1.45
C GLY A 382 -14.65 -7.41 0.14
N GLU A 383 -15.87 -7.11 -0.31
CA GLU A 383 -16.33 -7.52 -1.66
C GLU A 383 -15.67 -6.66 -2.75
N MET A 384 -15.60 -7.06 -4.02
CA MET A 384 -15.13 -6.18 -5.12
C MET A 384 -16.15 -6.11 -6.26
N MET A 385 -16.20 -4.97 -6.93
CA MET A 385 -16.99 -4.77 -8.15
C MET A 385 -16.07 -4.29 -9.26
N GLY A 386 -16.05 -5.00 -10.39
CA GLY A 386 -15.12 -4.72 -11.47
C GLY A 386 -15.76 -4.17 -12.75
N VAL A 387 -14.99 -3.34 -13.43
CA VAL A 387 -15.08 -3.14 -14.88
C VAL A 387 -13.76 -3.66 -15.46
N ILE A 388 -13.74 -4.95 -15.83
CA ILE A 388 -12.59 -5.54 -16.51
C ILE A 388 -12.76 -5.30 -18.00
N THR A 389 -12.37 -4.12 -18.49
CA THR A 389 -12.45 -3.81 -19.91
C THR A 389 -11.41 -4.59 -20.70
N LYS A 390 -11.88 -5.53 -21.53
CA LYS A 390 -11.13 -5.98 -22.70
C LYS A 390 -11.17 -4.85 -23.74
N PHE A 391 -10.09 -4.07 -23.73
CA PHE A 391 -9.44 -3.49 -24.90
C PHE A 391 -10.29 -2.53 -25.75
N LEU A 392 -10.27 -1.24 -25.40
CA LEU A 392 -10.42 -0.21 -26.43
C LEU A 392 -9.27 -0.39 -27.41
N LYS A 393 -9.54 -1.04 -28.53
CA LYS A 393 -8.73 -0.82 -29.74
C LYS A 393 -9.09 0.59 -30.17
N LEU A 394 -8.24 1.57 -29.91
CA LEU A 394 -8.46 2.93 -30.44
C LEU A 394 -8.17 2.85 -31.93
N GLU A 395 -9.13 2.34 -32.70
CA GLU A 395 -8.97 2.22 -34.14
C GLU A 395 -8.83 3.61 -34.74
N ARG A 396 -7.73 3.83 -35.47
CA ARG A 396 -7.39 5.07 -36.19
C ARG A 396 -8.47 5.59 -37.15
N LYS A 397 -9.60 4.90 -37.35
CA LYS A 397 -10.61 5.25 -38.35
C LYS A 397 -12.06 5.38 -37.89
N LYS A 398 -12.42 5.24 -36.61
CA LYS A 398 -13.84 5.40 -36.21
C LYS A 398 -14.08 5.92 -34.79
N VAL A 399 -13.27 6.86 -34.34
CA VAL A 399 -13.62 7.71 -33.19
C VAL A 399 -13.99 9.10 -33.71
N GLU A 400 -15.19 9.23 -34.29
CA GLU A 400 -15.90 10.50 -34.28
C GLU A 400 -16.40 10.72 -32.84
N LEU A 401 -15.47 11.12 -31.96
CA LEU A 401 -15.80 11.92 -30.78
C LEU A 401 -16.29 13.25 -31.33
N ARG A 402 -17.57 13.32 -31.73
CA ARG A 402 -18.18 14.58 -32.14
C ARG A 402 -18.14 15.52 -30.95
N ALA A 403 -17.41 16.60 -31.16
CA ALA A 403 -17.29 17.80 -30.35
C ALA A 403 -18.53 18.06 -29.48
N SER A 404 -18.45 17.64 -28.22
CA SER A 404 -19.21 18.15 -27.08
C SER A 404 -18.36 17.82 -25.84
N PHE A 405 -17.17 18.41 -25.82
CA PHE A 405 -16.16 18.28 -24.77
C PHE A 405 -16.15 19.49 -23.85
#